data_AF-A0A9D8V8H3-F1
#
_entry.id   AF-A0A9D8V8H3-F1
#
_cell.length_a   1.000
_cell.length_b   1.000
_cell.length_c   1.000
_cell.angle_alpha   90.00
_cell.angle_beta   90.00
_cell.angle_gamma   90.00
#
_symmetry.space_group_name_H-M   'P 1'
#
loop_
_entity.id
_entity.type
_entity.pdbx_description
1 polymer ?
#
loop_
_entity_poly.entity_id
_entity_poly.type
_entity_poly.pdbx_seq_one_letter_code
_entity_poly.pdbx_strand_id
1 'polypeptide(L)' 'MSHRITDDLVLDALTMAHWRRRPSDTVMLHSDQGSQYSSRACKKLLESLDIEPSMSRRATAMTMPWLRASLPT' A
#
# COMPACT_ATOMS: atom_id res chain seq x y z
N MET A 1 -4.76 -22.19 -1.56
CA MET A 1 -4.08 -20.87 -1.44
C MET A 1 -3.71 -20.42 -2.84
N SER A 2 -4.19 -19.25 -3.28
CA SER A 2 -3.82 -18.64 -4.57
C SER A 2 -2.32 -18.27 -4.56
N HIS A 3 -1.61 -18.44 -5.69
CA HIS A 3 -0.20 -18.02 -5.83
C HIS A 3 -0.04 -16.49 -5.95
N ARG A 4 -1.14 -15.75 -6.11
CA ARG A 4 -1.16 -14.28 -6.22
C ARG A 4 -1.71 -13.68 -4.94
N ILE A 5 -1.03 -12.65 -4.43
CA ILE A 5 -1.59 -11.79 -3.39
C ILE A 5 -2.86 -11.12 -3.94
N THR A 6 -3.97 -11.28 -3.24
CA THR A 6 -5.24 -10.63 -3.55
C THR A 6 -5.47 -9.49 -2.55
N ASP A 7 -6.33 -8.56 -2.91
CA ASP A 7 -6.78 -7.52 -1.99
C ASP A 7 -7.52 -8.13 -0.79
N ASP A 8 -8.28 -9.21 -0.96
CA ASP A 8 -8.95 -9.92 0.16
C ASP A 8 -7.98 -10.25 1.31
N LEU A 9 -6.79 -10.77 1.00
CA LEU A 9 -5.79 -11.10 2.00
C LEU A 9 -5.29 -9.85 2.76
N VAL A 10 -5.16 -8.73 2.04
CA VAL A 10 -4.77 -7.45 2.64
C VAL A 10 -5.88 -6.92 3.54
N LEU A 11 -7.14 -7.00 3.12
CA LEU A 11 -8.29 -6.57 3.90
C LEU A 11 -8.37 -7.35 5.22
N ASP A 12 -8.31 -8.69 5.16
CA ASP A 12 -8.36 -9.55 6.34
C ASP A 12 -7.21 -9.25 7.31
N ALA A 13 -5.99 -9.10 6.79
CA ALA A 13 -4.82 -8.79 7.61
C ALA A 13 -4.94 -7.43 8.31
N LEU A 14 -5.42 -6.40 7.61
CA LEU A 14 -5.61 -5.06 8.17
C LEU A 14 -6.70 -5.06 9.25
N THR A 15 -7.84 -5.71 8.98
CA THR A 15 -8.92 -5.85 9.95
C THR A 15 -8.43 -6.55 11.22
N MET A 16 -7.76 -7.70 11.08
CA MET A 16 -7.21 -8.43 12.24
C MET A 16 -6.18 -7.59 13.02
N ALA A 17 -5.29 -6.89 12.32
CA ALA A 17 -4.28 -6.05 12.95
C ALA A 17 -4.89 -4.88 13.72
N HIS A 18 -5.89 -4.21 13.15
CA HIS A 18 -6.59 -3.11 13.78
C HIS A 18 -7.31 -3.57 15.05
N TRP A 19 -8.08 -4.66 14.98
CA TRP A 19 -8.81 -5.19 16.15
C TRP A 19 -7.89 -5.68 17.26
N ARG A 20 -6.71 -6.21 16.91
CA ARG A 20 -5.74 -6.68 17.89
C ARG A 20 -5.02 -5.53 18.60
N ARG A 21 -4.72 -4.45 17.88
CA ARG A 21 -3.95 -3.31 18.41
C ARG A 21 -4.82 -2.21 19.02
N ARG A 22 -6.05 -2.05 18.52
CA ARG A 22 -7.04 -1.06 18.94
C ARG A 22 -6.41 0.34 19.09
N PRO A 23 -5.82 0.89 18.02
CA PRO A 23 -5.20 2.21 18.09
C PRO A 23 -6.24 3.26 18.53
N SER A 24 -5.81 4.20 19.38
CA SER A 24 -6.62 5.33 19.84
C SER A 24 -6.59 6.52 18.89
N ASP A 25 -5.53 6.62 18.10
CA ASP A 25 -5.23 7.73 17.21
C ASP A 25 -5.14 7.24 15.76
N THR A 26 -5.27 8.17 14.81
CA THR A 26 -5.09 7.90 13.38
C THR A 26 -3.70 7.31 13.12
N VAL A 27 -3.65 6.18 12.41
CA VAL A 27 -2.39 5.50 12.08
C VAL A 27 -2.10 5.58 10.59
N MET A 28 -0.81 5.67 10.22
CA MET A 28 -0.41 5.63 8.82
C MET A 28 -0.08 4.20 8.37
N LEU A 29 -0.62 3.79 7.22
CA LEU A 29 -0.23 2.58 6.53
C LEU A 29 0.77 2.90 5.42
N HIS A 30 2.04 2.56 5.65
CA HIS A 30 3.04 2.61 4.59
C HIS A 30 2.91 1.37 3.71
N SER A 31 2.57 1.57 2.43
CA SER A 31 2.37 0.50 1.45
C SER A 31 2.95 0.87 0.08
N ASP A 32 3.23 -0.14 -0.73
CA ASP A 32 3.60 0.08 -2.13
C ASP A 32 2.37 0.41 -3.00
N GLN A 33 2.60 0.78 -4.27
CA GLN A 33 1.52 1.06 -5.23
C GLN A 33 0.93 -0.21 -5.88
N GLY A 34 1.02 -1.37 -5.23
CA GLY A 34 0.45 -2.62 -5.72
C GLY A 34 -1.08 -2.54 -5.82
N SER A 35 -1.66 -3.33 -6.73
CA SER A 35 -3.12 -3.37 -6.92
C SER A 35 -3.85 -3.83 -5.66
N GLN A 36 -3.22 -4.66 -4.83
CA GLN A 36 -3.79 -5.15 -3.58
C GLN A 36 -3.98 -4.04 -2.52
N TYR A 37 -3.17 -2.97 -2.56
CA TYR A 37 -3.28 -1.84 -1.63
C TYR A 37 -4.03 -0.64 -2.24
N SER A 38 -4.03 -0.53 -3.57
CA SER A 38 -4.69 0.56 -4.29
C SER A 38 -6.14 0.27 -4.71
N SER A 39 -6.67 -0.92 -4.35
CA SER A 39 -8.05 -1.32 -4.67
C SER A 39 -9.08 -0.41 -3.98
N ARG A 40 -10.27 -0.32 -4.57
CA ARG A 40 -11.38 0.48 -3.99
C ARG A 40 -11.83 -0.07 -2.64
N ALA A 41 -11.80 -1.40 -2.47
CA ALA A 41 -12.15 -2.05 -1.22
C ALA A 41 -11.13 -1.71 -0.12
N CYS A 42 -9.84 -1.75 -0.45
CA CYS A 42 -8.77 -1.37 0.47
C CYS A 42 -8.93 0.08 0.95
N LYS A 43 -9.12 1.04 0.04
CA LYS A 43 -9.31 2.45 0.41
C LYS A 43 -10.49 2.68 1.35
N LYS A 44 -11.64 2.06 1.05
CA LYS A 44 -12.83 2.15 1.91
C LYS A 44 -12.59 1.56 3.30
N LEU A 45 -11.84 0.47 3.39
CA LEU A 45 -11.49 -0.14 4.67
C LEU A 45 -10.54 0.77 5.48
N LEU A 46 -9.55 1.39 4.85
CA LEU A 46 -8.63 2.29 5.53
C LEU A 46 -9.36 3.52 6.10
N GLU A 47 -10.27 4.11 5.31
CA GLU A 47 -11.14 5.20 5.76
C GLU A 47 -12.03 4.78 6.96
N SER A 48 -12.57 3.56 6.96
CA SER A 48 -13.44 3.11 8.06
C SER A 48 -12.68 2.76 9.35
N LEU A 49 -11.38 2.48 9.25
CA LEU A 49 -10.51 2.14 10.37
C LEU A 49 -9.67 3.33 10.85
N ASP A 50 -9.89 4.54 10.33
CA ASP A 50 -9.10 5.74 10.59
C ASP A 50 -7.60 5.54 10.32
N ILE A 51 -7.30 4.94 9.16
CA ILE A 51 -5.95 4.66 8.69
C ILE A 51 -5.62 5.49 7.46
N GLU A 52 -4.54 6.27 7.53
CA GLU A 52 -4.08 7.12 6.43
C GLU A 52 -3.08 6.35 5.53
N PRO A 53 -3.39 6.07 4.25
CA PRO A 53 -2.45 5.42 3.35
C PRO A 53 -1.30 6.36 2.95
N SER A 54 -0.07 5.91 3.14
CA SER A 54 1.14 6.59 2.67
C SER A 54 1.79 5.77 1.55
N MET A 55 1.49 6.14 0.31
CA MET A 55 2.11 5.55 -0.89
C MET A 55 3.00 6.59 -1.57
N SER A 56 4.31 6.38 -1.59
CA SER A 56 5.23 7.24 -2.34
C SER A 56 5.05 7.07 -3.86
N ARG A 57 5.47 8.07 -4.66
CA ARG A 57 5.52 7.94 -6.12
C ARG A 57 6.36 6.72 -6.51
N ARG A 58 5.86 5.90 -7.44
CA ARG A 58 6.66 4.83 -8.06
C ARG A 58 7.89 5.47 -8.71
N ALA A 59 9.07 4.95 -8.38
CA ALA A 59 10.30 5.36 -9.05
C ALA A 59 10.21 5.01 -10.54
N THR A 60 10.51 5.98 -11.38
CA THR A 60 10.65 5.84 -12.83
C THR A 60 12.13 5.90 -13.19
N ALA A 61 12.52 5.38 -14.35
CA ALA A 61 13.88 5.53 -14.87
C ALA A 61 14.39 6.99 -14.85
N MET A 62 13.50 7.97 -15.03
CA MET A 62 13.84 9.40 -15.01
C MET A 62 14.06 9.96 -13.61
N THR A 63 13.55 9.30 -12.56
CA THR A 63 13.74 9.71 -11.15
C THR A 63 14.91 8.99 -10.48
N MET A 64 15.57 8.05 -11.17
CA MET A 64 16.79 7.39 -10.70
C MET A 64 18.01 7.89 -11.49
N PRO A 65 18.85 8.79 -10.93
CA PRO A 65 19.96 9.41 -11.65
C PRO A 65 20.95 8.41 -12.26
N TRP A 66 21.18 7.29 -11.58
CA TRP A 66 22.06 6.22 -12.06
C TRP A 66 21.48 5.43 -13.24
N LEU A 67 20.14 5.36 -13.39
CA LEU A 67 19.50 4.67 -14.52
C LEU A 67 19.47 5.57 -15.78
N ARG A 68 19.41 6.89 -15.59
CA ARG A 68 19.48 7.88 -16.68
C ARG A 68 20.84 7.88 -17.38
N ALA A 69 21.92 7.62 -16.65
CA ALA A 69 23.27 7.55 -17.19
C ALA A 69 23.53 6.32 -18.10
N SER A 70 22.58 5.38 -18.17
CA SER A 70 22.71 4.11 -18.90
C SER A 70 21.89 4.02 -20.18
N LEU A 71 21.14 5.07 -20.54
CA LEU A 71 20.33 5.09 -21.78
C LEU A 71 21.14 5.72 -22.92
N PRO A 72 21.22 5.09 -24.11
CA PRO A 72 21.87 5.69 -25.28
C PRO A 72 21.09 6.94 -25.73
N THR A 73 21.82 8.00 -26.09
CA THR A 73 21.31 9.28 -26.59
C THR A 73 20.64 9.16 -27.95
#